data_AF-A0A8T3WCA1-F1
#
_entry.id   AF-A0A8T3WCA1-F1
#
_cell.length_a   1.000
_cell.length_b   1.000
_cell.length_c   1.000
_cell.angle_alpha   90.00
_cell.angle_beta   90.00
_cell.angle_gamma   90.00
#
_symmetry.space_group_name_H-M   'P 1'
#
loop_
_entity.id
_entity.type
_entity.pdbx_description
1 polymer ?
#
loop_
_entity_poly.entity_id
_entity_poly.type
_entity_poly.pdbx_seq_one_letter_code
_entity_poly.pdbx_strand_id
1 'polypeptide(L)'
;MTRVSAGLLMFRIKDKLEVFLAHHGGPFWKDKDIGSWTIPKGEVEKGEELLETAKREFEEETGIVPEGEFIFLGDVKQKSGKIVHAWAFKKDWSGLLRLNYITVEISGNKMKIPEIDKAQYFTIEKAKEKINPAQKEFLERLEKLIF
;
A
#
# COMPACT_ATOMS: atom_id res chain seq x y z
N MET A 1 -8.24 18.72 -10.17
CA MET A 1 -8.94 17.42 -10.27
C MET A 1 -8.51 16.55 -9.10
N THR A 2 -9.45 15.90 -8.43
CA THR A 2 -9.16 14.95 -7.35
C THR A 2 -8.56 13.69 -7.97
N ARG A 3 -7.36 13.30 -7.54
CA ARG A 3 -6.75 12.03 -7.95
C ARG A 3 -7.40 10.90 -7.16
N VAL A 4 -7.71 9.80 -7.85
CA VAL A 4 -8.27 8.59 -7.25
C VAL A 4 -7.24 7.48 -7.39
N SER A 5 -6.95 6.81 -6.29
CA SER A 5 -6.12 5.62 -6.25
C SER A 5 -6.88 4.45 -5.66
N ALA A 6 -6.47 3.24 -6.02
CA ALA A 6 -6.97 2.02 -5.44
C ALA A 6 -5.79 1.12 -5.02
N GLY A 7 -5.92 0.41 -3.91
CA GLY A 7 -4.84 -0.42 -3.37
C GLY A 7 -5.32 -1.60 -2.53
N LEU A 8 -4.38 -2.48 -2.18
CA LEU A 8 -4.65 -3.69 -1.42
C LEU A 8 -3.87 -3.76 -0.10
N LEU A 9 -4.56 -4.15 0.96
CA LEU A 9 -4.00 -4.48 2.27
C LEU A 9 -3.92 -6.00 2.43
N MET A 10 -2.77 -6.57 2.07
CA MET A 10 -2.53 -7.99 2.32
C MET A 10 -2.38 -8.23 3.82
N PHE A 11 -3.07 -9.24 4.34
CA PHE A 11 -2.97 -9.62 5.75
C PHE A 11 -2.78 -11.12 5.93
N ARG A 12 -2.27 -11.49 7.10
CA ARG A 12 -2.21 -12.87 7.56
C ARG A 12 -2.57 -12.94 9.04
N ILE A 13 -2.96 -14.14 9.47
CA ILE A 13 -3.22 -14.44 10.88
C ILE A 13 -2.24 -15.53 11.27
N LYS A 14 -1.31 -15.20 12.15
CA LYS A 14 -0.45 -16.17 12.85
C LYS A 14 -0.96 -16.26 14.29
N ASP A 15 -0.18 -15.82 15.27
CA ASP A 15 -0.65 -15.62 16.64
C ASP A 15 -1.45 -14.33 16.79
N LYS A 16 -1.22 -13.37 15.88
CA LYS A 16 -1.90 -12.07 15.81
C LYS A 16 -2.25 -11.75 14.35
N LEU A 17 -3.15 -10.78 14.17
CA LEU A 17 -3.39 -10.16 12.88
C LEU A 17 -2.17 -9.32 12.48
N GLU A 18 -1.58 -9.65 11.34
CA GLU A 18 -0.46 -8.93 10.75
C GLU A 18 -0.84 -8.43 9.35
N VAL A 19 -0.39 -7.23 9.03
CA VAL A 19 -0.63 -6.57 7.74
C VAL A 19 0.67 -6.25 7.03
N PHE A 20 0.65 -6.39 5.71
CA PHE A 20 1.76 -6.08 4.84
C PHE A 20 1.72 -4.61 4.44
N LEU A 21 2.79 -3.87 4.73
CA LEU A 21 2.95 -2.49 4.31
C LEU A 21 4.22 -2.34 3.44
N ALA A 22 4.17 -1.37 2.54
CA ALA A 22 5.29 -0.98 1.69
C ALA A 22 5.83 0.40 2.10
N HIS A 23 7.14 0.55 2.04
CA HIS A 23 7.85 1.80 2.28
C HIS A 23 8.25 2.41 0.94
N HIS A 24 7.92 3.69 0.74
CA HIS A 24 8.24 4.38 -0.50
C HIS A 24 9.76 4.49 -0.67
N GLY A 25 10.25 4.21 -1.87
CA GLY A 25 11.65 4.42 -2.21
C GLY A 25 11.99 5.87 -2.53
N GLY A 26 13.29 6.12 -2.73
CA GLY A 26 13.81 7.42 -3.12
C GLY A 26 14.34 8.27 -1.96
N PRO A 27 15.11 9.34 -2.29
CA PRO A 27 15.89 10.08 -1.29
C PRO A 27 15.03 10.83 -0.27
N PHE A 28 13.81 11.22 -0.61
CA PHE A 28 12.90 11.91 0.32
C PHE A 28 12.38 11.00 1.45
N TRP A 29 12.34 9.68 1.22
CA TRP A 29 11.77 8.70 2.13
C TRP A 29 12.82 7.86 2.85
N LYS A 30 14.06 7.81 2.36
CA LYS A 30 15.17 6.97 2.87
C LYS A 30 15.28 6.88 4.40
N ASP A 31 15.16 8.01 5.10
CA ASP A 31 15.34 8.10 6.55
C ASP A 31 14.02 8.25 7.32
N LYS A 32 12.88 8.16 6.63
CA LYS A 32 11.55 8.23 7.24
C LYS A 32 11.06 6.84 7.56
N ASP A 33 10.31 6.73 8.65
CA ASP A 33 9.78 5.44 9.09
C ASP A 33 8.40 5.58 9.74
N ILE A 34 8.22 6.52 10.65
CA ILE A 34 6.90 6.83 11.21
C ILE A 34 6.08 7.60 10.17
N GLY A 35 4.87 7.10 9.88
CA GLY A 35 3.95 7.72 8.92
C GLY A 35 4.39 7.71 7.45
N SER A 36 5.44 6.96 7.09
CA SER A 36 5.98 6.88 5.72
C SER A 36 5.61 5.62 4.94
N TRP A 37 5.01 4.64 5.60
CA TRP A 37 4.55 3.40 4.97
C TRP A 37 3.14 3.56 4.38
N THR A 38 2.78 2.68 3.45
CA THR A 38 1.50 2.70 2.74
C THR A 38 1.06 1.29 2.40
N ILE A 39 -0.23 1.12 2.09
CA ILE A 39 -0.65 -0.01 1.25
C ILE A 39 -0.12 0.19 -0.19
N PRO A 40 0.29 -0.88 -0.89
CA PRO A 40 0.53 -0.82 -2.32
C PRO A 40 -0.73 -0.37 -3.07
N LYS A 41 -0.57 0.58 -3.98
CA LYS A 41 -1.68 1.31 -4.63
C LYS A 41 -1.16 2.17 -5.79
N GLY A 42 -1.99 2.36 -6.81
CA GLY A 42 -1.72 3.33 -7.88
C GLY A 42 -2.95 4.13 -8.28
N GLU A 43 -2.78 5.01 -9.26
CA GLU A 43 -3.86 5.86 -9.78
C GLU A 43 -4.79 5.04 -10.68
N VAL A 44 -6.09 5.31 -10.60
CA VAL A 44 -7.10 4.62 -11.41
C VAL A 44 -7.09 5.19 -12.81
N GLU A 45 -6.87 4.33 -13.81
CA GLU A 45 -6.89 4.75 -15.20
C GLU A 45 -8.31 4.91 -15.74
N LYS A 46 -8.44 5.60 -16.88
CA LYS A 46 -9.75 5.88 -17.45
C LYS A 46 -10.43 4.59 -17.90
N GLY A 47 -11.53 4.24 -17.23
CA GLY A 47 -12.34 3.07 -17.54
C GLY A 47 -11.90 1.79 -16.82
N GLU A 48 -10.93 1.88 -15.90
CA GLU A 48 -10.62 0.78 -14.99
C GLU A 48 -11.60 0.74 -13.80
N GLU A 49 -11.95 -0.47 -13.39
CA GLU A 49 -12.64 -0.73 -12.14
C GLU A 49 -11.66 -0.62 -10.97
N LEU A 50 -12.09 -0.03 -9.85
CA LEU A 50 -11.21 0.26 -8.72
C LEU A 50 -10.48 -0.98 -8.17
N LEU A 51 -11.19 -2.11 -8.04
CA LEU A 51 -10.58 -3.34 -7.53
C LEU A 51 -9.56 -3.93 -8.53
N GLU A 52 -9.80 -3.79 -9.83
CA GLU A 52 -8.86 -4.27 -10.85
C GLU A 52 -7.59 -3.41 -10.87
N THR A 53 -7.72 -2.07 -10.73
CA THR A 53 -6.57 -1.19 -10.46
C THR A 53 -5.81 -1.63 -9.21
N ALA A 54 -6.52 -1.90 -8.09
CA ALA A 54 -5.89 -2.30 -6.84
C ALA A 54 -5.07 -3.59 -6.99
N LYS A 55 -5.59 -4.58 -7.72
CA LYS A 55 -4.90 -5.85 -7.99
C LYS A 55 -3.67 -5.65 -8.87
N ARG A 56 -3.83 -4.95 -10.00
CA ARG A 56 -2.75 -4.66 -10.96
C ARG A 56 -1.59 -3.96 -10.26
N GLU A 57 -1.88 -2.88 -9.54
CA GLU A 57 -0.88 -2.07 -8.84
C GLU A 57 -0.18 -2.86 -7.76
N PHE A 58 -0.91 -3.66 -6.96
CA PHE A 58 -0.29 -4.50 -5.95
C PHE A 58 0.69 -5.50 -6.55
N GLU A 59 0.32 -6.15 -7.66
CA GLU A 59 1.22 -7.09 -8.35
C GLU A 59 2.42 -6.40 -8.99
N GLU A 60 2.24 -5.23 -9.61
CA GLU A 60 3.33 -4.44 -10.21
C GLU A 60 4.34 -3.95 -9.17
N GLU A 61 3.84 -3.42 -8.05
CA GLU A 61 4.65 -2.84 -6.97
C GLU A 61 5.36 -3.90 -6.11
N THR A 62 4.77 -5.08 -5.96
CA THR A 62 5.29 -6.10 -5.02
C THR A 62 5.80 -7.38 -5.70
N GLY A 63 5.33 -7.68 -6.91
CA GLY A 63 5.51 -8.97 -7.58
C GLY A 63 4.67 -10.11 -7.00
N ILE A 64 3.72 -9.81 -6.12
CA ILE A 64 2.88 -10.81 -5.45
C ILE A 64 1.51 -10.80 -6.12
N VAL A 65 1.08 -11.95 -6.66
CA VAL A 65 -0.25 -12.10 -7.26
C VAL A 65 -1.32 -12.07 -6.14
N PRO A 66 -2.23 -11.09 -6.13
CA PRO A 66 -3.35 -11.05 -5.19
C PRO A 66 -4.41 -12.08 -5.57
N GLU A 67 -4.94 -12.81 -4.59
CA GLU A 67 -5.89 -13.91 -4.82
C GLU A 67 -6.88 -14.07 -3.66
N GLY A 68 -7.94 -14.84 -3.90
CA GLY A 68 -8.96 -15.15 -2.90
C GLY A 68 -10.06 -14.09 -2.80
N GLU A 69 -10.59 -13.95 -1.59
CA GLU A 69 -11.65 -12.98 -1.30
C GLU A 69 -11.08 -11.58 -1.01
N PHE A 70 -11.71 -10.56 -1.59
CA PHE A 70 -11.35 -9.16 -1.42
C PHE A 70 -12.39 -8.43 -0.57
N ILE A 71 -12.00 -8.02 0.62
CA ILE A 71 -12.88 -7.36 1.60
C ILE A 71 -12.76 -5.85 1.40
N PHE A 72 -13.85 -5.17 1.03
CA PHE A 72 -13.81 -3.72 0.88
C PHE A 72 -13.62 -3.01 2.21
N LEU A 73 -12.59 -2.17 2.32
CA LEU A 73 -12.27 -1.39 3.51
C LEU A 73 -12.72 0.07 3.40
N GLY A 74 -13.50 0.44 2.38
CA GLY A 74 -13.91 1.83 2.14
C GLY A 74 -12.83 2.66 1.47
N ASP A 75 -12.97 3.98 1.59
CA ASP A 75 -11.98 4.96 1.13
C ASP A 75 -11.53 5.90 2.24
N VAL A 76 -10.41 6.58 1.98
CA VAL A 76 -9.86 7.65 2.82
C VAL A 76 -9.31 8.79 1.95
N LYS A 77 -9.40 10.02 2.44
CA LYS A 77 -8.82 11.20 1.79
C LYS A 77 -7.47 11.57 2.42
N GLN A 78 -6.42 11.61 1.62
CA GLN A 78 -5.10 12.04 2.06
C GLN A 78 -4.98 13.58 2.09
N LYS A 79 -3.96 14.09 2.82
CA LYS A 79 -3.69 15.54 2.92
C LYS A 79 -3.50 16.24 1.57
N SER A 80 -3.01 15.52 0.56
CA SER A 80 -2.86 16.04 -0.81
C SER A 80 -4.19 16.21 -1.55
N GLY A 81 -5.31 15.79 -0.96
CA GLY A 81 -6.63 15.75 -1.58
C GLY A 81 -6.92 14.44 -2.33
N LYS A 82 -5.92 13.58 -2.52
CA LYS A 82 -6.08 12.26 -3.16
C LYS A 82 -7.02 11.35 -2.36
N ILE A 83 -7.95 10.69 -3.05
CA ILE A 83 -8.81 9.66 -2.47
C ILE A 83 -8.16 8.30 -2.73
N VAL A 84 -8.09 7.46 -1.71
CA VAL A 84 -7.60 6.09 -1.82
C VAL A 84 -8.74 5.14 -1.45
N HIS A 85 -9.10 4.23 -2.34
CA HIS A 85 -9.97 3.10 -2.06
C HIS A 85 -9.12 1.89 -1.71
N ALA A 86 -9.56 1.07 -0.76
CA ALA A 86 -8.80 -0.09 -0.34
C ALA A 86 -9.64 -1.35 -0.17
N TRP A 87 -9.04 -2.49 -0.48
CA TRP A 87 -9.54 -3.81 -0.14
C TRP A 87 -8.48 -4.59 0.64
N ALA A 88 -8.91 -5.51 1.50
CA ALA A 88 -8.03 -6.46 2.15
C ALA A 88 -8.10 -7.82 1.46
N PHE A 89 -7.01 -8.57 1.47
CA PHE A 89 -7.02 -9.99 1.10
C PHE A 89 -6.06 -10.79 1.97
N LYS A 90 -6.39 -12.05 2.22
CA LYS A 90 -5.61 -12.93 3.10
C LYS A 90 -4.57 -13.70 2.30
N LYS A 91 -3.29 -13.53 2.62
CA LYS A 91 -2.19 -14.33 2.05
C LYS A 91 -0.98 -14.31 2.97
N ASP A 92 -0.37 -15.47 3.18
CA ASP A 92 0.94 -15.56 3.83
C ASP A 92 2.04 -15.57 2.77
N TRP A 93 2.98 -14.64 2.90
CA TRP A 93 4.08 -14.47 1.97
C TRP A 93 5.39 -14.33 2.73
N SER A 94 6.43 -14.99 2.21
CA SER A 94 7.78 -15.02 2.79
C SER A 94 8.88 -14.86 1.74
N GLY A 95 8.52 -14.42 0.53
CA GLY A 95 9.43 -14.25 -0.60
C GLY A 95 10.27 -12.96 -0.54
N LEU A 96 10.94 -12.66 -1.65
CA LEU A 96 11.66 -11.40 -1.86
C LEU A 96 10.78 -10.42 -2.64
N LEU A 97 10.81 -9.15 -2.25
CA LEU A 97 10.09 -8.10 -2.95
C LEU A 97 10.68 -7.92 -4.35
N ARG A 98 9.82 -7.82 -5.37
CA ARG A 98 10.25 -7.39 -6.70
C ARG A 98 10.35 -5.87 -6.73
N LEU A 99 11.55 -5.33 -6.90
CA LEU A 99 11.74 -3.89 -7.02
C LEU A 99 11.25 -3.40 -8.38
N ASN A 100 10.17 -2.63 -8.39
CA ASN A 100 9.81 -1.78 -9.53
C ASN A 100 10.54 -0.44 -9.43
N TYR A 101 10.88 0.15 -10.58
CA TYR A 101 11.63 1.40 -10.62
C TYR A 101 10.92 2.45 -11.46
N ILE A 102 10.80 3.63 -10.88
CA ILE A 102 10.26 4.82 -11.54
C ILE A 102 11.36 5.83 -11.82
N THR A 103 11.14 6.67 -12.83
CA THR A 103 12.02 7.80 -13.12
C THR A 103 11.43 9.06 -12.49
N VAL A 104 12.21 9.68 -11.61
CA VAL A 104 11.86 10.95 -10.96
C VAL A 104 12.84 12.04 -11.38
N GLU A 105 12.37 13.28 -11.41
CA GLU A 105 13.23 14.44 -11.65
C GLU A 105 13.53 15.13 -10.33
N ILE A 106 14.82 15.21 -9.98
CA ILE A 106 15.30 15.83 -8.74
C ILE A 106 16.31 16.90 -9.13
N SER A 107 16.00 18.16 -8.80
CA SER A 107 16.84 19.32 -9.12
C SER A 107 17.28 19.37 -10.60
N GLY A 108 16.34 19.09 -11.52
CA GLY A 108 16.57 19.10 -12.97
C GLY A 108 17.25 17.84 -13.53
N ASN A 109 17.58 16.86 -12.70
CA ASN A 109 18.20 15.61 -13.14
C ASN A 109 17.22 14.44 -13.05
N LYS A 110 17.11 13.66 -14.14
CA LYS A 110 16.33 12.42 -14.15
C LYS A 110 17.11 11.31 -13.45
N MET A 111 16.49 10.69 -12.44
CA MET A 111 17.05 9.59 -11.67
C MET A 111 16.08 8.42 -11.64
N LYS A 112 16.61 7.20 -11.73
CA LYS A 112 15.83 5.97 -11.56
C LYS A 112 15.89 5.54 -10.10
N ILE A 113 14.76 5.49 -9.43
CA ILE A 113 14.64 5.08 -8.02
C ILE A 113 13.67 3.91 -7.90
N PRO A 114 13.83 3.01 -6.91
CA PRO A 114 12.79 2.04 -6.61
C PRO A 114 11.54 2.78 -6.15
N GLU A 115 10.36 2.35 -6.61
CA GLU A 115 9.08 2.88 -6.15
C GLU A 115 8.81 2.50 -4.70
N ILE A 116 9.12 1.25 -4.36
CA ILE A 116 9.14 0.71 -3.01
C ILE A 116 10.52 0.15 -2.73
N ASP A 117 11.13 0.53 -1.61
CA ASP A 117 12.45 0.04 -1.21
C ASP A 117 12.38 -1.09 -0.16
N LYS A 118 11.27 -1.17 0.60
CA LYS A 118 11.04 -2.18 1.63
C LYS A 118 9.57 -2.57 1.68
N ALA A 119 9.30 -3.82 2.02
CA ALA A 119 7.97 -4.25 2.42
C ALA A 119 8.05 -5.23 3.57
N GLN A 120 7.11 -5.15 4.51
CA GLN A 120 7.18 -5.92 5.75
C GLN A 120 5.79 -6.13 6.36
N TYR A 121 5.62 -7.27 7.04
CA TYR A 121 4.48 -7.50 7.91
C TYR A 121 4.65 -6.81 9.27
N PHE A 122 3.60 -6.15 9.72
CA PHE A 122 3.50 -5.52 11.03
C PHE A 122 2.25 -6.00 11.75
N THR A 123 2.29 -6.10 13.07
CA THR A 123 1.06 -6.17 13.87
C THR A 123 0.25 -4.88 13.70
N ILE A 124 -1.06 -4.92 13.93
CA ILE A 124 -1.93 -3.74 13.77
C ILE A 124 -1.42 -2.54 14.59
N GLU A 125 -0.94 -2.77 15.82
CA GLU A 125 -0.44 -1.69 16.69
C GLU A 125 0.76 -0.98 16.06
N LYS A 126 1.75 -1.74 15.58
CA LYS A 126 2.92 -1.18 14.89
C LYS A 126 2.55 -0.56 13.55
N ALA A 127 1.67 -1.21 12.79
CA ALA A 127 1.23 -0.72 11.49
C ALA A 127 0.58 0.67 11.60
N LYS A 128 -0.20 0.93 12.67
CA LYS A 128 -0.78 2.26 12.97
C LYS A 128 0.31 3.33 13.15
N GLU A 129 1.47 3.02 13.73
CA GLU A 129 2.57 3.98 13.85
C GLU A 129 3.27 4.25 12.51
N LYS A 130 3.46 3.20 11.71
CA LYS A 130 4.25 3.23 10.47
C LYS A 130 3.50 3.83 9.29
N ILE A 131 2.21 3.53 9.15
CA ILE A 131 1.43 3.87 7.97
C ILE A 131 1.12 5.37 7.91
N ASN A 132 0.99 5.90 6.69
CA ASN A 132 0.47 7.24 6.44
C ASN A 132 -0.79 7.47 7.31
N PRO A 133 -0.85 8.56 8.10
CA PRO A 133 -1.93 8.76 9.06
C PRO A 133 -3.35 8.68 8.48
N ALA A 134 -3.54 9.06 7.22
CA ALA A 134 -4.84 8.97 6.55
C ALA A 134 -5.28 7.51 6.29
N GLN A 135 -4.35 6.58 6.16
CA GLN A 135 -4.64 5.16 5.88
C GLN A 135 -4.78 4.32 7.16
N LYS A 136 -4.58 4.89 8.35
CA LYS A 136 -4.79 4.20 9.64
C LYS A 136 -6.19 3.58 9.74
N GLU A 137 -7.17 4.27 9.17
CA GLU A 137 -8.56 3.84 9.20
C GLU A 137 -8.77 2.48 8.49
N PHE A 138 -7.98 2.16 7.47
CA PHE A 138 -8.03 0.83 6.84
C PHE A 138 -7.64 -0.28 7.80
N LEU A 139 -6.64 -0.04 8.66
CA LEU A 139 -6.21 -1.00 9.66
C LEU A 139 -7.30 -1.23 10.72
N GLU A 140 -7.95 -0.15 11.16
CA GLU A 140 -9.04 -0.21 12.13
C GLU A 140 -10.28 -0.90 11.58
N ARG A 141 -10.63 -0.62 10.31
CA ARG A 141 -11.74 -1.29 9.62
C ARG A 141 -11.46 -2.78 9.44
N LEU A 142 -10.24 -3.15 9.04
CA LEU A 142 -9.85 -4.56 8.93
C LEU A 142 -9.90 -5.26 10.29
N GLU A 143 -9.32 -4.66 11.34
CA GLU A 143 -9.29 -5.23 12.69
C GLU A 143 -10.69 -5.58 13.20
N LYS A 144 -11.68 -4.69 13.00
CA LYS A 144 -13.09 -4.89 13.37
C LYS A 144 -13.85 -5.93 12.53
N LEU A 145 -13.35 -6.26 11.35
CA LEU A 145 -13.98 -7.26 10.47
C LEU A 145 -13.47 -8.67 10.76
N ILE A 146 -12.26 -8.77 11.32
CA ILE A 146 -11.62 -10.05 11.65
C ILE A 146 -11.90 -10.47 13.10
N PHE A 147 -12.06 -9.50 14.02
CA PHE A 147 -12.39 -9.70 15.43
C PHE A 147 -13.70 -9.00 15.80
#